data_AF-A0A954HIC6-F1
#
_entry.id   AF-A0A954HIC6-F1
#
_cell.length_a   1.000
_cell.length_b   1.000
_cell.length_c   1.000
_cell.angle_alpha   90.00
_cell.angle_beta   90.00
_cell.angle_gamma   90.00
#
_symmetry.space_group_name_H-M   'P 1'
#
loop_
_entity.id
_entity.type
_entity.pdbx_description
1 polymer ?
#
loop_
_entity_poly.entity_id
_entity_poly.type
_entity_poly.pdbx_seq_one_letter_code
_entity_poly.pdbx_strand_id
1 'polypeptide(L)'
;MAAAQAKSPLSQPSAMGCGCGLLGTTAVGCLFFGVFLAAGCAMGYFMVIGPWLKMQEAANWKPTPCVIDECELGVHQGEDSDTYSIDVAYSYEFNGQEFTAERYSFFDMNSNSKSWRKEVVDELKPGTNAVCFVNPDDPTEAVIHRGWTPDWPWSFFPIPFFLVGSIGVLGVAYNFVTGGSLISSTIPRDGILNRLTMPTGGDMESAQEGEARTFSSGQISSWSESDYDDDDVEEARGPVTLESESAPLAAAIFLLIFGLIWNSIVSVFVAQQIPEWMQFKFGFMDLFLTPFILVGIGTILGALHQLLASFNPVPILTLSRQWIPLGSDAKLSWQFRGSPRSIRTLKITLEGREEAR
;
A
#
# COMPACT_ATOMS: atom_id res chain seq x y z
N MET A 1 59.59 17.49 -37.06
CA MET A 1 59.41 18.52 -36.01
C MET A 1 57.92 18.80 -35.94
N ALA A 2 57.29 18.32 -34.88
CA ALA A 2 55.86 18.03 -34.80
C ALA A 2 55.02 19.28 -34.52
N ALA A 3 53.83 19.27 -35.11
CA ALA A 3 52.86 20.35 -35.18
C ALA A 3 52.15 20.62 -33.85
N ALA A 4 51.87 21.90 -33.60
CA ALA A 4 50.93 22.37 -32.61
C ALA A 4 49.50 22.11 -33.11
N GLN A 5 48.69 21.43 -32.29
CA GLN A 5 47.24 21.41 -32.41
C GLN A 5 46.62 21.46 -31.01
N ALA A 6 46.08 22.64 -30.67
CA ALA A 6 45.25 22.86 -29.50
C ALA A 6 43.90 22.14 -29.71
N LYS A 7 43.58 21.24 -28.78
CA LYS A 7 42.34 20.47 -28.74
C LYS A 7 41.22 21.32 -28.10
N SER A 8 40.06 21.26 -28.73
CA SER A 8 38.77 21.89 -28.41
C SER A 8 38.29 21.72 -26.94
N PRO A 9 37.42 22.62 -26.44
CA PRO A 9 36.93 22.59 -25.05
C PRO A 9 36.00 21.40 -24.80
N LEU A 10 36.18 20.78 -23.62
CA LEU A 10 35.33 19.74 -23.06
C LEU A 10 33.88 20.24 -22.93
N SER A 11 32.99 19.50 -23.57
CA SER A 11 31.54 19.54 -23.40
C SER A 11 31.15 19.51 -21.91
N GLN A 12 30.30 20.45 -21.51
CA GLN A 12 29.62 20.45 -20.21
C GLN A 12 28.80 19.15 -20.04
N PRO A 13 28.85 18.45 -18.90
CA PRO A 13 27.90 17.41 -18.61
C PRO A 13 26.55 18.05 -18.29
N SER A 14 25.57 17.78 -19.14
CA SER A 14 24.16 18.09 -18.95
C SER A 14 23.66 17.60 -17.59
N ALA A 15 23.07 18.53 -16.82
CA ALA A 15 22.25 18.24 -15.65
C ALA A 15 21.04 17.38 -16.05
N MET A 16 21.18 16.07 -16.00
CA MET A 16 20.08 15.11 -16.10
C MET A 16 20.38 13.95 -15.14
N GLY A 17 19.97 14.10 -13.89
CA GLY A 17 20.28 13.07 -12.89
C GLY A 17 19.63 13.29 -11.53
N CYS A 18 18.42 13.86 -11.45
CA CYS A 18 17.70 13.92 -10.17
C CYS A 18 16.16 13.80 -10.31
N GLY A 19 15.64 13.60 -11.53
CA GLY A 19 14.20 13.40 -11.77
C GLY A 19 13.77 11.94 -11.92
N CYS A 20 14.69 11.03 -12.25
CA CYS A 20 14.33 9.69 -12.72
C CYS A 20 13.86 8.74 -11.59
N GLY A 21 14.31 8.95 -10.35
CA GLY A 21 13.89 8.14 -9.20
C GLY A 21 12.50 8.52 -8.67
N LEU A 22 12.19 9.82 -8.61
CA LEU A 22 10.94 10.34 -8.07
C LEU A 22 9.75 10.16 -9.04
N LEU A 23 10.00 10.30 -10.36
CA LEU A 23 9.01 9.99 -11.41
C LEU A 23 8.70 8.49 -11.49
N GLY A 24 9.70 7.62 -11.26
CA GLY A 24 9.52 6.17 -11.27
C GLY A 24 8.66 5.67 -10.10
N THR A 25 8.92 6.14 -8.88
CA THR A 25 8.17 5.72 -7.68
C THR A 25 6.74 6.25 -7.66
N THR A 26 6.52 7.47 -8.14
CA THR A 26 5.18 8.07 -8.27
C THR A 26 4.36 7.37 -9.35
N ALA A 27 4.95 7.07 -10.52
CA ALA A 27 4.26 6.33 -11.57
C ALA A 27 3.87 4.92 -11.11
N VAL A 28 4.76 4.19 -10.43
CA VAL A 28 4.48 2.86 -9.89
C VAL A 28 3.40 2.90 -8.80
N GLY A 29 3.45 3.90 -7.90
CA GLY A 29 2.41 4.10 -6.86
C GLY A 29 1.04 4.40 -7.46
N CYS A 30 0.96 5.31 -8.43
CA CYS A 30 -0.29 5.62 -9.15
C CYS A 30 -0.86 4.41 -9.88
N LEU A 31 -0.01 3.61 -10.53
CA LEU A 31 -0.44 2.40 -11.24
C LEU A 31 -0.96 1.35 -10.26
N PHE A 32 -0.24 1.12 -9.16
CA PHE A 32 -0.64 0.19 -8.11
C PHE A 32 -2.00 0.56 -7.53
N PHE A 33 -2.14 1.76 -6.93
CA PHE A 33 -3.40 2.19 -6.31
C PHE A 33 -4.52 2.43 -7.33
N GLY A 34 -4.16 2.82 -8.56
CA GLY A 34 -5.11 2.98 -9.67
C GLY A 34 -5.82 1.70 -10.04
N VAL A 35 -5.14 0.54 -10.00
CA VAL A 35 -5.77 -0.77 -10.23
C VAL A 35 -6.83 -1.07 -9.16
N PHE A 36 -6.54 -0.81 -7.88
CA PHE A 36 -7.54 -1.01 -6.81
C PHE A 36 -8.71 -0.06 -6.93
N LEU A 37 -8.47 1.20 -7.32
CA LEU A 37 -9.52 2.16 -7.54
C LEU A 37 -10.43 1.73 -8.70
N ALA A 38 -9.83 1.35 -9.84
CA ALA A 38 -10.58 0.87 -11.00
C ALA A 38 -11.38 -0.40 -10.65
N ALA A 39 -10.76 -1.33 -9.93
CA ALA A 39 -11.42 -2.54 -9.42
C ALA A 39 -12.61 -2.20 -8.51
N GLY A 40 -12.38 -1.38 -7.48
CA GLY A 40 -13.42 -0.96 -6.54
C GLY A 40 -14.58 -0.23 -7.23
N CYS A 41 -14.29 0.64 -8.21
CA CYS A 41 -15.31 1.31 -9.02
C CYS A 41 -16.11 0.33 -9.89
N ALA A 42 -15.42 -0.59 -10.58
CA ALA A 42 -16.08 -1.58 -11.44
C ALA A 42 -16.98 -2.51 -10.60
N MET A 43 -16.44 -3.07 -9.52
CA MET A 43 -17.21 -3.93 -8.62
C MET A 43 -18.35 -3.16 -7.93
N GLY A 44 -18.11 -1.93 -7.50
CA GLY A 44 -19.15 -1.07 -6.94
C GLY A 44 -20.29 -0.80 -7.93
N TYR A 45 -19.96 -0.57 -9.20
CA TYR A 45 -20.96 -0.41 -10.25
C TYR A 45 -21.79 -1.69 -10.46
N PHE A 46 -21.13 -2.83 -10.67
CA PHE A 46 -21.83 -4.09 -11.00
C PHE A 46 -22.53 -4.74 -9.80
N MET A 47 -21.97 -4.67 -8.59
CA MET A 47 -22.52 -5.34 -7.42
C MET A 47 -23.45 -4.46 -6.58
N VAL A 48 -23.33 -3.13 -6.67
CA VAL A 48 -24.12 -2.20 -5.85
C VAL A 48 -25.02 -1.36 -6.72
N ILE A 49 -24.44 -0.53 -7.59
CA ILE A 49 -25.20 0.49 -8.31
C ILE A 49 -26.20 -0.16 -9.27
N GLY A 50 -25.78 -1.15 -10.07
CA GLY A 50 -26.65 -1.84 -11.03
C GLY A 50 -27.86 -2.52 -10.37
N PRO A 51 -27.66 -3.46 -9.42
CA PRO A 51 -28.75 -4.11 -8.70
C PRO A 51 -29.62 -3.12 -7.92
N TRP A 52 -29.03 -2.10 -7.32
CA TRP A 52 -29.78 -1.07 -6.59
C TRP A 52 -30.67 -0.23 -7.51
N LEU A 53 -30.18 0.19 -8.68
CA LEU A 53 -30.99 0.90 -9.68
C LEU A 53 -32.17 0.04 -10.16
N LYS A 54 -31.93 -1.24 -10.44
CA LYS A 54 -32.99 -2.20 -10.80
C LYS A 54 -33.99 -2.39 -9.66
N MET A 55 -33.54 -2.43 -8.41
CA MET A 55 -34.41 -2.53 -7.24
C MET A 55 -35.30 -1.28 -7.08
N GLN A 56 -34.77 -0.09 -7.40
CA GLN A 56 -35.54 1.15 -7.38
C GLN A 56 -36.58 1.21 -8.51
N GLU A 57 -36.21 0.77 -9.72
CA GLU A 57 -37.14 0.63 -10.85
C GLU A 57 -38.25 -0.38 -10.51
N ALA A 58 -37.87 -1.49 -9.89
CA ALA A 58 -38.78 -2.55 -9.48
C ALA A 58 -39.76 -2.17 -8.38
N ALA A 59 -39.56 -1.03 -7.71
CA ALA A 59 -40.52 -0.53 -6.73
C ALA A 59 -41.92 -0.31 -7.34
N ASN A 60 -41.98 0.00 -8.64
CA ASN A 60 -43.22 0.24 -9.39
C ASN A 60 -43.65 -0.92 -10.31
N TRP A 61 -42.93 -2.05 -10.28
CA TRP A 61 -43.27 -3.20 -11.09
C TRP A 61 -44.59 -3.82 -10.68
N LYS A 62 -45.32 -4.36 -11.68
CA LYS A 62 -46.68 -4.84 -11.49
C LYS A 62 -46.65 -6.22 -10.81
N PRO A 63 -47.42 -6.43 -9.72
CA PRO A 63 -47.59 -7.75 -9.15
C PRO A 63 -48.46 -8.60 -10.10
N THR A 64 -47.91 -9.71 -10.57
CA THR A 64 -48.54 -10.63 -11.51
C THR A 64 -48.51 -12.05 -10.93
N PRO A 65 -49.64 -12.77 -10.91
CA PRO A 65 -49.66 -14.18 -10.54
C PRO A 65 -48.73 -15.00 -11.45
N CYS A 66 -47.87 -15.81 -10.85
CA CYS A 66 -47.01 -16.74 -11.57
C CYS A 66 -47.14 -18.16 -11.00
N VAL A 67 -46.76 -19.13 -11.81
CA VAL A 67 -46.65 -20.54 -11.40
C VAL A 67 -45.18 -20.88 -11.31
N ILE A 68 -44.77 -21.47 -10.19
CA ILE A 68 -43.40 -21.97 -10.03
C ILE A 68 -43.27 -23.25 -10.85
N ASP A 69 -42.43 -23.24 -11.87
CA ASP A 69 -42.17 -24.40 -12.73
C ASP A 69 -41.16 -25.33 -12.05
N GLU A 70 -40.08 -24.75 -11.53
CA GLU A 70 -38.99 -25.44 -10.83
C GLU A 70 -38.43 -24.52 -9.73
N CYS A 71 -38.08 -25.10 -8.59
CA CYS A 71 -37.37 -24.38 -7.54
C CYS A 71 -36.56 -25.37 -6.73
N GLU A 72 -35.24 -25.23 -6.78
CA GLU A 72 -34.31 -26.08 -6.06
C GLU A 72 -33.18 -25.29 -5.39
N LEU A 73 -32.56 -25.93 -4.41
CA LEU A 73 -31.40 -25.39 -3.73
C LEU A 73 -30.16 -25.81 -4.51
N GLY A 74 -29.58 -24.90 -5.29
CA GLY A 74 -28.31 -25.13 -5.95
C GLY A 74 -27.21 -25.34 -4.91
N VAL A 75 -26.39 -26.39 -5.11
CA VAL A 75 -25.28 -26.73 -4.22
C VAL A 75 -24.00 -26.79 -5.04
N HIS A 76 -23.07 -25.89 -4.74
CA HIS A 76 -21.74 -25.90 -5.34
C HIS A 76 -20.75 -26.37 -4.28
N GLN A 77 -20.28 -27.61 -4.45
CA GLN A 77 -19.36 -28.26 -3.53
C GLN A 77 -17.97 -27.61 -3.59
N GLY A 78 -17.47 -27.19 -2.42
CA GLY A 78 -16.10 -26.70 -2.23
C GLY A 78 -15.30 -27.66 -1.35
N GLU A 79 -13.97 -27.60 -1.41
CA GLU A 79 -13.11 -28.44 -0.55
C GLU A 79 -13.32 -28.15 0.95
N ASP A 80 -13.51 -26.89 1.33
CA ASP A 80 -13.69 -26.46 2.73
C ASP A 80 -15.14 -26.17 3.12
N SER A 81 -15.97 -25.71 2.17
CA SER A 81 -17.38 -25.40 2.43
C SER A 81 -18.21 -25.38 1.14
N ASP A 82 -19.44 -25.89 1.21
CA ASP A 82 -20.44 -25.77 0.14
C ASP A 82 -21.00 -24.35 0.08
N THR A 83 -21.23 -23.85 -1.13
CA THR A 83 -22.00 -22.62 -1.39
C THR A 83 -23.36 -22.96 -1.99
N TYR A 84 -24.34 -22.09 -1.74
CA TYR A 84 -25.74 -22.32 -2.08
C TYR A 84 -26.31 -21.17 -2.92
N SER A 85 -27.21 -21.49 -3.86
CA SER A 85 -28.01 -20.57 -4.69
C SER A 85 -29.50 -20.95 -4.65
N ILE A 86 -30.38 -20.04 -5.06
CA ILE A 86 -31.80 -20.34 -5.30
C ILE A 86 -31.99 -20.47 -6.80
N ASP A 87 -32.12 -21.69 -7.28
CA ASP A 87 -32.32 -21.96 -8.69
C ASP A 87 -33.83 -22.08 -8.90
N VAL A 88 -34.46 -21.05 -9.47
CA VAL A 88 -35.91 -20.96 -9.64
C VAL A 88 -36.26 -20.68 -11.09
N ALA A 89 -37.29 -21.33 -11.61
CA ALA A 89 -37.93 -21.04 -12.89
C ALA A 89 -39.43 -20.90 -12.68
N TYR A 90 -40.04 -19.88 -13.27
CA TYR A 90 -41.46 -19.63 -13.16
C TYR A 90 -42.04 -19.02 -14.43
N SER A 91 -43.31 -19.35 -14.68
CA SER A 91 -44.09 -18.93 -15.82
C SER A 91 -45.16 -17.93 -15.38
N TYR A 92 -45.39 -16.91 -16.20
CA TYR A 92 -46.39 -15.89 -15.95
C TYR A 92 -46.98 -15.37 -17.25
N GLU A 93 -48.21 -14.89 -17.17
CA GLU A 93 -48.88 -14.23 -18.28
C GLU A 93 -48.84 -12.71 -18.08
N PHE A 94 -48.36 -11.99 -19.09
CA PHE A 94 -48.37 -10.54 -19.11
C PHE A 94 -48.94 -10.04 -20.44
N ASN A 95 -50.01 -9.25 -20.37
CA ASN A 95 -50.72 -8.72 -21.55
C ASN A 95 -51.16 -9.79 -22.57
N GLY A 96 -51.57 -10.98 -22.12
CA GLY A 96 -52.04 -12.05 -23.01
C GLY A 96 -50.93 -12.89 -23.65
N GLN A 97 -49.67 -12.65 -23.28
CA GLN A 97 -48.51 -13.43 -23.73
C GLN A 97 -47.86 -14.12 -22.52
N GLU A 98 -47.44 -15.36 -22.73
CA GLU A 98 -46.74 -16.17 -21.74
C GLU A 98 -45.24 -15.85 -21.77
N PHE A 99 -44.66 -15.66 -20.58
CA PHE A 99 -43.25 -15.40 -20.35
C PHE A 99 -42.73 -16.33 -19.27
N THR A 100 -41.42 -16.57 -19.29
CA THR A 100 -40.71 -17.31 -18.25
C THR A 100 -39.58 -16.44 -17.70
N ALA A 101 -39.26 -16.63 -16.42
CA ALA A 101 -38.12 -15.98 -15.79
C ALA A 101 -37.47 -16.90 -14.76
N GLU A 102 -36.18 -16.66 -14.53
CA GLU A 102 -35.32 -17.55 -13.74
C GLU A 102 -34.68 -16.85 -12.52
N ARG A 103 -35.17 -15.65 -12.17
CA ARG A 103 -34.56 -14.82 -11.13
C ARG A 103 -35.43 -14.74 -9.88
N TYR A 104 -34.85 -15.15 -8.76
CA TYR A 104 -35.45 -14.92 -7.44
C TYR A 104 -35.37 -13.44 -7.05
N SER A 105 -34.20 -12.80 -7.17
CA SER A 105 -34.01 -11.38 -6.82
C SER A 105 -32.95 -10.70 -7.70
N PHE A 106 -32.75 -9.38 -7.55
CA PHE A 106 -31.74 -8.62 -8.29
C PHE A 106 -30.30 -8.83 -7.80
N PHE A 107 -30.14 -9.35 -6.58
CA PHE A 107 -28.84 -9.63 -5.99
C PHE A 107 -28.89 -11.02 -5.36
N ASP A 108 -28.40 -12.01 -6.12
CA ASP A 108 -28.21 -13.38 -5.67
C ASP A 108 -26.74 -13.73 -5.87
N MET A 109 -26.08 -14.11 -4.79
CA MET A 109 -24.68 -14.51 -4.83
C MET A 109 -24.53 -15.81 -4.07
N ASN A 110 -23.74 -16.71 -4.63
CA ASN A 110 -23.46 -18.00 -4.00
C ASN A 110 -22.79 -17.75 -2.66
N SER A 111 -23.38 -18.26 -1.59
CA SER A 111 -22.82 -18.08 -0.25
C SER A 111 -23.13 -19.28 0.64
N ASN A 112 -22.48 -19.33 1.79
CA ASN A 112 -22.64 -20.42 2.75
C ASN A 112 -23.97 -20.31 3.54
N SER A 113 -24.85 -19.37 3.21
CA SER A 113 -26.12 -19.10 3.91
C SER A 113 -27.25 -20.04 3.47
N LYS A 114 -27.12 -21.33 3.82
CA LYS A 114 -28.08 -22.38 3.44
C LYS A 114 -29.50 -22.18 3.99
N SER A 115 -29.61 -21.70 5.23
CA SER A 115 -30.85 -21.78 6.01
C SER A 115 -32.02 -21.01 5.39
N TRP A 116 -31.81 -19.74 5.03
CA TRP A 116 -32.87 -18.90 4.49
C TRP A 116 -33.22 -19.29 3.04
N ARG A 117 -32.24 -19.74 2.24
CA ARG A 117 -32.51 -20.27 0.89
C ARG A 117 -33.35 -21.52 0.94
N LYS A 118 -33.04 -22.42 1.88
CA LYS A 118 -33.83 -23.62 2.10
C LYS A 118 -35.27 -23.30 2.49
N GLU A 119 -35.49 -22.28 3.34
CA GLU A 119 -36.83 -21.82 3.69
C GLU A 119 -37.61 -21.32 2.47
N VAL A 120 -36.97 -20.53 1.59
CA VAL A 120 -37.57 -20.07 0.34
C VAL A 120 -37.91 -21.23 -0.60
N VAL A 121 -37.02 -22.19 -0.79
CA VAL A 121 -37.26 -23.39 -1.63
C VAL A 121 -38.37 -24.25 -1.04
N ASP A 122 -38.43 -24.38 0.29
CA ASP A 122 -39.48 -25.15 0.97
C ASP A 122 -40.87 -24.45 0.85
N GLU A 123 -40.90 -23.12 0.67
CA GLU A 123 -42.11 -22.32 0.42
C GLU A 123 -42.54 -22.36 -1.04
N LEU A 124 -41.62 -22.10 -1.98
CA LEU A 124 -41.85 -22.00 -3.43
C LEU A 124 -41.79 -23.37 -4.11
N LYS A 125 -42.66 -24.30 -3.72
CA LYS A 125 -42.65 -25.64 -4.32
C LYS A 125 -43.08 -25.61 -5.79
N PRO A 126 -42.51 -26.45 -6.66
CA PRO A 126 -42.98 -26.62 -8.03
C PRO A 126 -44.49 -26.87 -8.10
N GLY A 127 -45.17 -26.19 -9.03
CA GLY A 127 -46.61 -26.21 -9.23
C GLY A 127 -47.42 -25.31 -8.28
N THR A 128 -46.77 -24.57 -7.38
CA THR A 128 -47.46 -23.59 -6.53
C THR A 128 -47.67 -22.26 -7.25
N ASN A 129 -48.72 -21.53 -6.87
CA ASN A 129 -48.95 -20.16 -7.32
C ASN A 129 -48.19 -19.20 -6.41
N ALA A 130 -47.44 -18.28 -7.01
CA ALA A 130 -46.74 -17.20 -6.34
C ALA A 130 -47.09 -15.86 -6.99
N VAL A 131 -46.54 -14.77 -6.44
CA VAL A 131 -46.62 -13.44 -7.05
C VAL A 131 -45.22 -13.05 -7.50
N CYS A 132 -45.06 -12.82 -8.80
CA CYS A 132 -43.86 -12.20 -9.36
C CYS A 132 -44.10 -10.71 -9.62
N PHE A 133 -43.01 -9.97 -9.69
CA PHE A 133 -43.02 -8.56 -10.08
C PHE A 133 -42.44 -8.48 -11.49
N VAL A 134 -43.25 -8.00 -12.44
CA VAL A 134 -42.89 -7.93 -13.86
C VAL A 134 -42.63 -6.48 -14.24
N ASN A 135 -41.54 -6.25 -14.97
CA ASN A 135 -41.24 -4.94 -15.54
C ASN A 135 -42.27 -4.59 -16.62
N PRO A 136 -43.06 -3.51 -16.47
CA PRO A 136 -44.07 -3.15 -17.45
C PRO A 136 -43.47 -2.65 -18.78
N ASP A 137 -42.25 -2.11 -18.76
CA ASP A 137 -41.55 -1.59 -19.94
C ASP A 137 -40.82 -2.69 -20.71
N ASP A 138 -40.39 -3.76 -20.00
CA ASP A 138 -39.78 -4.96 -20.58
C ASP A 138 -40.29 -6.24 -19.89
N PRO A 139 -41.38 -6.85 -20.39
CA PRO A 139 -41.99 -8.03 -19.76
C PRO A 139 -41.12 -9.28 -19.73
N THR A 140 -39.91 -9.27 -20.30
CA THR A 140 -38.95 -10.36 -20.16
C THR A 140 -38.20 -10.31 -18.82
N GLU A 141 -38.25 -9.17 -18.13
CA GLU A 141 -37.68 -9.01 -16.79
C GLU A 141 -38.74 -9.19 -15.71
N ALA A 142 -38.56 -10.23 -14.89
CA ALA A 142 -39.34 -10.44 -13.68
C ALA A 142 -38.45 -10.93 -12.53
N VAL A 143 -38.90 -10.67 -11.30
CA VAL A 143 -38.32 -11.21 -10.06
C VAL A 143 -39.41 -11.63 -9.08
N ILE A 144 -39.15 -12.65 -8.25
CA ILE A 144 -40.06 -13.04 -7.15
C ILE A 144 -39.92 -12.08 -5.97
N HIS A 145 -38.69 -11.71 -5.63
CA HIS A 145 -38.36 -10.83 -4.51
C HIS A 145 -37.59 -9.59 -4.99
N ARG A 146 -38.25 -8.43 -4.92
CA ARG A 146 -37.71 -7.12 -5.33
C ARG A 146 -37.12 -6.29 -4.19
N GLY A 147 -36.92 -6.87 -3.01
CA GLY A 147 -36.43 -6.19 -1.82
C GLY A 147 -35.03 -6.64 -1.38
N TRP A 148 -34.67 -6.28 -0.16
CA TRP A 148 -33.42 -6.68 0.48
C TRP A 148 -33.44 -8.17 0.85
N THR A 149 -32.54 -8.95 0.27
CA THR A 149 -32.21 -10.32 0.68
C THR A 149 -31.11 -10.33 1.75
N PRO A 150 -30.95 -11.44 2.51
CA PRO A 150 -29.86 -11.59 3.48
C PRO A 150 -28.45 -11.50 2.90
N ASP A 151 -28.29 -11.60 1.58
CA ASP A 151 -26.99 -11.52 0.91
C ASP A 151 -26.50 -10.10 0.62
N TRP A 152 -27.37 -9.09 0.73
CA TRP A 152 -26.99 -7.70 0.47
C TRP A 152 -25.76 -7.17 1.23
N PRO A 153 -25.42 -7.61 2.46
CA PRO A 153 -24.17 -7.19 3.09
C PRO A 153 -22.92 -7.49 2.24
N TRP A 154 -22.96 -8.51 1.38
CA TRP A 154 -21.88 -8.79 0.44
C TRP A 154 -21.70 -7.71 -0.64
N SER A 155 -22.72 -6.90 -0.90
CA SER A 155 -22.60 -5.76 -1.82
C SER A 155 -21.64 -4.69 -1.30
N PHE A 156 -21.28 -4.69 -0.01
CA PHE A 156 -20.28 -3.75 0.56
C PHE A 156 -18.83 -4.19 0.32
N PHE A 157 -18.62 -5.40 -0.21
CA PHE A 157 -17.28 -5.93 -0.52
C PHE A 157 -16.39 -4.99 -1.38
N PRO A 158 -16.91 -4.18 -2.33
CA PRO A 158 -16.11 -3.25 -3.10
C PRO A 158 -15.56 -2.04 -2.32
N ILE A 159 -16.13 -1.71 -1.15
CA ILE A 159 -15.79 -0.47 -0.41
C ILE A 159 -14.32 -0.39 -0.01
N PRO A 160 -13.71 -1.43 0.62
CA PRO A 160 -12.30 -1.37 0.99
C PRO A 160 -11.38 -1.14 -0.21
N PHE A 161 -11.66 -1.75 -1.36
CA PHE A 161 -10.89 -1.57 -2.59
C PHE A 161 -10.96 -0.13 -3.10
N PHE A 162 -12.17 0.44 -3.13
CA PHE A 162 -12.38 1.83 -3.50
C PHE A 162 -11.65 2.79 -2.54
N LEU A 163 -11.73 2.56 -1.23
CA LEU A 163 -11.08 3.41 -0.23
C LEU A 163 -9.56 3.33 -0.32
N VAL A 164 -8.98 2.13 -0.39
CA VAL A 164 -7.53 1.94 -0.51
C VAL A 164 -7.00 2.55 -1.81
N GLY A 165 -7.69 2.31 -2.93
CA GLY A 165 -7.33 2.89 -4.21
C GLY A 165 -7.42 4.42 -4.21
N SER A 166 -8.51 4.98 -3.69
CA SER A 166 -8.72 6.43 -3.63
C SER A 166 -7.70 7.13 -2.73
N ILE A 167 -7.52 6.62 -1.50
CA ILE A 167 -6.57 7.17 -0.53
C ILE A 167 -5.14 7.08 -1.07
N GLY A 168 -4.78 5.96 -1.68
CA GLY A 168 -3.45 5.77 -2.27
C GLY A 168 -3.17 6.70 -3.44
N VAL A 169 -4.09 6.82 -4.40
CA VAL A 169 -3.96 7.74 -5.55
C VAL A 169 -3.89 9.19 -5.07
N LEU A 170 -4.77 9.60 -4.16
CA LEU A 170 -4.76 10.95 -3.58
C LEU A 170 -3.48 11.22 -2.80
N GLY A 171 -2.97 10.25 -2.04
CA GLY A 171 -1.73 10.36 -1.30
C GLY A 171 -0.52 10.53 -2.22
N VAL A 172 -0.42 9.73 -3.29
CA VAL A 172 0.66 9.87 -4.28
C VAL A 172 0.57 11.20 -5.02
N ALA A 173 -0.64 11.60 -5.45
CA ALA A 173 -0.87 12.88 -6.12
C ALA A 173 -0.54 14.07 -5.22
N TYR A 174 -0.93 14.02 -3.94
CA TYR A 174 -0.62 15.05 -2.96
C TYR A 174 0.89 15.18 -2.73
N ASN A 175 1.60 14.07 -2.55
CA ASN A 175 3.06 14.06 -2.39
C ASN A 175 3.80 14.60 -3.63
N PHE A 176 3.26 14.31 -4.82
CA PHE A 176 3.78 14.85 -6.08
C PHE A 176 3.58 16.38 -6.19
N VAL A 177 2.41 16.88 -5.81
CA VAL A 177 2.08 18.32 -5.85
C VAL A 177 2.81 19.11 -4.75
N THR A 178 3.02 18.52 -3.58
CA THR A 178 3.63 19.18 -2.41
C THR A 178 5.15 18.99 -2.28
N GLY A 179 5.79 18.30 -3.23
CA GLY A 179 7.25 18.20 -3.27
C GLY A 179 7.88 17.49 -2.07
N GLY A 180 7.30 16.38 -1.61
CA GLY A 180 7.97 15.45 -0.68
C GLY A 180 8.45 16.02 0.67
N SER A 181 7.84 17.08 1.18
CA SER A 181 8.37 17.79 2.37
C SER A 181 8.01 17.16 3.74
N LEU A 182 7.32 16.02 3.83
CA LEU A 182 6.76 15.54 5.10
C LEU A 182 7.15 14.13 5.57
N ILE A 183 8.12 13.45 4.93
CA ILE A 183 8.69 12.20 5.50
C ILE A 183 10.22 12.28 5.51
N SER A 184 10.74 13.29 6.21
CA SER A 184 12.09 13.28 6.78
C SER A 184 12.05 13.82 8.21
N SER A 185 11.01 13.48 8.98
CA SER A 185 11.10 13.55 10.44
C SER A 185 11.71 12.24 10.92
N THR A 186 13.02 12.10 10.73
CA THR A 186 13.83 11.23 11.58
C THR A 186 13.62 11.74 13.00
N ILE A 187 12.79 11.04 13.78
CA ILE A 187 12.71 11.25 15.22
C ILE A 187 14.15 11.04 15.72
N PRO A 188 14.83 12.05 16.29
CA PRO A 188 16.10 11.81 16.96
C PRO A 188 15.78 10.85 18.11
N ARG A 189 16.26 9.62 18.05
CA ARG A 189 16.16 8.64 19.15
C ARG A 189 17.17 8.94 20.26
N ASP A 190 17.64 10.18 20.33
CA ASP A 190 18.77 10.62 21.12
C ASP A 190 18.24 11.60 22.17
N GLY A 191 17.41 11.12 23.11
CA GLY A 191 16.86 12.01 24.13
C GLY A 191 16.12 11.37 25.29
N ILE A 192 15.74 10.10 25.20
CA ILE A 192 14.89 9.47 26.24
C ILE A 192 15.71 8.63 27.25
N LEU A 193 16.96 8.28 26.97
CA LEU A 193 17.75 7.41 27.86
C LEU A 193 18.62 8.13 28.91
N ASN A 194 18.82 9.46 28.84
CA ASN A 194 19.70 10.18 29.78
C ASN A 194 18.97 10.96 30.90
N ARG A 195 17.65 10.78 31.10
CA ARG A 195 16.90 11.42 32.19
C ARG A 195 16.46 10.48 33.32
N LEU A 196 17.03 9.28 33.42
CA LEU A 196 16.77 8.36 34.52
C LEU A 196 18.06 7.98 35.26
N THR A 197 18.81 8.98 35.70
CA THR A 197 19.82 8.82 36.76
C THR A 197 19.53 9.86 37.83
N MET A 198 18.82 9.41 38.86
CA MET A 198 18.62 10.13 40.11
C MET A 198 19.98 10.32 40.81
N PRO A 199 20.26 11.47 41.42
CA PRO A 199 21.31 11.57 42.42
C PRO A 199 20.82 10.91 43.70
N THR A 200 21.45 9.80 44.06
CA THR A 200 21.29 9.14 45.36
C THR A 200 22.18 9.83 46.40
N GLY A 201 21.56 10.35 47.47
CA GLY A 201 22.19 10.55 48.78
C GLY A 201 22.88 11.90 49.01
N GLY A 202 22.43 12.61 50.05
CA GLY A 202 23.12 13.78 50.58
C GLY A 202 22.17 14.72 51.29
N ASP A 203 22.21 14.71 52.61
CA ASP A 203 21.23 15.32 53.50
C ASP A 203 21.27 16.85 53.52
N MET A 204 20.14 17.41 53.95
CA MET A 204 19.89 18.84 54.14
C MET A 204 20.51 19.29 55.48
N GLU A 205 21.56 20.13 55.46
CA GLU A 205 21.94 20.91 56.66
C GLU A 205 22.69 22.22 56.34
N SER A 206 22.20 23.27 56.99
CA SER A 206 22.85 24.46 57.56
C SER A 206 23.65 25.47 56.70
N ALA A 207 23.38 26.73 57.04
CA ALA A 207 23.99 27.98 56.57
C ALA A 207 25.32 28.29 57.28
N GLN A 208 26.20 29.08 56.63
CA GLN A 208 27.10 30.12 57.21
C GLN A 208 28.00 30.73 56.10
N GLU A 209 27.94 32.04 55.85
CA GLU A 209 28.86 33.11 56.29
C GLU A 209 30.27 33.13 55.66
N GLY A 210 30.69 34.30 55.14
CA GLY A 210 32.11 34.70 55.11
C GLY A 210 32.64 35.42 53.87
N GLU A 211 32.83 36.74 53.97
CA GLU A 211 33.59 37.66 53.08
C GLU A 211 35.09 37.26 52.92
N ALA A 212 35.97 37.79 52.06
CA ALA A 212 36.15 39.17 51.60
C ALA A 212 37.11 39.30 50.38
N ARG A 213 36.76 40.24 49.48
CA ARG A 213 37.53 41.35 48.84
C ARG A 213 39.03 41.13 48.55
N THR A 214 39.59 41.59 47.41
CA THR A 214 40.03 43.00 47.25
C THR A 214 40.31 43.36 45.77
N PHE A 215 39.88 44.57 45.42
CA PHE A 215 40.05 45.33 44.17
C PHE A 215 41.49 45.82 43.91
N SER A 216 41.87 45.99 42.65
CA SER A 216 42.76 47.09 42.24
C SER A 216 42.53 47.52 40.79
N SER A 217 42.28 48.83 40.64
CA SER A 217 42.11 49.60 39.41
C SER A 217 43.34 49.61 38.51
N GLY A 218 43.14 49.80 37.21
CA GLY A 218 44.20 50.30 36.34
C GLY A 218 43.90 50.30 34.84
N GLN A 219 43.36 51.43 34.37
CA GLN A 219 43.47 51.95 33.00
C GLN A 219 42.86 51.16 31.82
N ILE A 220 41.82 51.80 31.28
CA ILE A 220 41.42 51.69 29.88
C ILE A 220 42.56 52.24 29.00
N SER A 221 43.14 51.40 28.14
CA SER A 221 43.77 51.87 26.91
C SER A 221 43.86 50.74 25.88
N SER A 222 43.52 51.10 24.64
CA SER A 222 43.71 50.36 23.39
C SER A 222 42.59 49.42 23.01
N TRP A 223 41.83 49.82 21.98
CA TRP A 223 41.00 48.92 21.18
C TRP A 223 41.92 47.89 20.53
N SER A 224 41.74 46.61 20.84
CA SER A 224 42.25 45.49 20.05
C SER A 224 41.06 44.69 19.54
N GLU A 225 41.09 44.39 18.25
CA GLU A 225 40.26 43.46 17.47
C GLU A 225 39.09 42.80 18.20
N SER A 226 37.89 43.07 17.67
CA SER A 226 36.65 42.28 17.79
C SER A 226 36.82 40.89 18.44
N ASP A 227 36.22 40.74 19.64
CA ASP A 227 35.77 39.46 20.18
C ASP A 227 34.89 38.79 19.12
N TYR A 228 35.47 37.87 18.36
CA TYR A 228 34.73 36.71 17.93
C TYR A 228 34.53 35.87 19.18
N ASP A 229 33.30 35.85 19.71
CA ASP A 229 32.89 34.88 20.72
C ASP A 229 33.14 33.46 20.16
N ASP A 230 34.23 32.83 20.60
CA ASP A 230 34.68 31.48 20.22
C ASP A 230 33.86 30.37 20.93
N ASP A 231 32.70 30.74 21.50
CA ASP A 231 31.92 29.88 22.41
C ASP A 231 30.76 29.13 21.73
N ASP A 232 30.52 29.30 20.42
CA ASP A 232 29.44 28.61 19.69
C ASP A 232 29.90 27.42 18.81
N VAL A 233 31.17 27.02 18.89
CA VAL A 233 31.65 25.81 18.21
C VAL A 233 32.10 24.79 19.25
N GLU A 234 31.15 24.21 20.00
CA GLU A 234 31.29 22.82 20.42
C GLU A 234 31.26 21.94 19.15
N GLU A 235 32.40 21.98 18.46
CA GLU A 235 32.74 21.19 17.29
C GLU A 235 32.64 19.73 17.69
N ALA A 236 31.61 19.02 17.21
CA ALA A 236 31.47 17.59 17.44
C ALA A 236 32.65 16.85 16.78
N ARG A 237 33.78 16.75 17.49
CA ARG A 237 35.05 16.12 17.09
C ARG A 237 34.96 14.59 17.13
N GLY A 238 33.92 14.04 16.51
CA GLY A 238 33.65 12.60 16.50
C GLY A 238 33.77 11.99 15.10
N PRO A 239 34.19 10.72 15.01
CA PRO A 239 34.09 9.96 13.75
C PRO A 239 32.62 9.81 13.34
N VAL A 240 32.33 9.93 12.04
CA VAL A 240 30.99 9.67 11.50
C VAL A 240 30.96 8.38 10.71
N THR A 241 30.03 7.52 11.10
CA THR A 241 29.70 6.31 10.35
C THR A 241 28.61 6.66 9.35
N LEU A 242 28.92 6.51 8.07
CA LEU A 242 27.93 6.61 7.00
C LEU A 242 27.17 5.27 6.97
N GLU A 243 25.95 5.26 7.52
CA GLU A 243 25.08 4.10 7.43
C GLU A 243 24.60 3.90 5.99
N SER A 244 24.55 2.64 5.56
CA SER A 244 23.96 2.26 4.27
C SER A 244 22.47 2.63 4.25
N GLU A 245 22.07 3.39 3.23
CA GLU A 245 20.68 3.81 2.98
C GLU A 245 19.71 2.62 2.75
N SER A 246 20.24 1.43 2.46
CA SER A 246 19.42 0.23 2.21
C SER A 246 19.63 -0.86 3.27
N ALA A 247 18.51 -1.40 3.78
CA ALA A 247 18.45 -2.56 4.66
C ALA A 247 17.81 -3.75 3.91
N PRO A 248 18.57 -4.47 3.06
CA PRO A 248 18.02 -5.52 2.18
C PRO A 248 17.32 -6.64 2.95
N LEU A 249 17.82 -6.99 4.14
CA LEU A 249 17.18 -7.97 5.02
C LEU A 249 15.81 -7.49 5.52
N ALA A 250 15.71 -6.23 5.96
CA ALA A 250 14.44 -5.66 6.43
C ALA A 250 13.42 -5.60 5.28
N ALA A 251 13.86 -5.22 4.08
CA ALA A 251 13.05 -5.24 2.87
C ALA A 251 12.59 -6.67 2.50
N ALA A 252 13.46 -7.67 2.62
CA ALA A 252 13.11 -9.08 2.38
C ALA A 252 12.06 -9.58 3.36
N ILE A 253 12.24 -9.32 4.66
CA ILE A 253 11.27 -9.70 5.71
C ILE A 253 9.92 -9.02 5.46
N PHE A 254 9.93 -7.72 5.14
CA PHE A 254 8.72 -6.99 4.80
C PHE A 254 8.00 -7.61 3.59
N LEU A 255 8.71 -7.87 2.50
CA LEU A 255 8.13 -8.47 1.29
C LEU A 255 7.62 -9.90 1.54
N LEU A 256 8.27 -10.68 2.40
CA LEU A 256 7.77 -12.00 2.81
C LEU A 256 6.46 -11.90 3.58
N ILE A 257 6.39 -11.02 4.59
CA ILE A 257 5.17 -10.83 5.39
C ILE A 257 4.04 -10.30 4.51
N PHE A 258 4.31 -9.26 3.73
CA PHE A 258 3.36 -8.69 2.79
C PHE A 258 2.91 -9.74 1.77
N GLY A 259 3.84 -10.47 1.16
CA GLY A 259 3.56 -11.53 0.20
C GLY A 259 2.70 -12.64 0.79
N LEU A 260 2.96 -13.09 2.02
CA LEU A 260 2.13 -14.10 2.67
C LEU A 260 0.70 -13.60 2.88
N ILE A 261 0.52 -12.40 3.41
CA ILE A 261 -0.81 -11.82 3.65
C ILE A 261 -1.54 -11.61 2.32
N TRP A 262 -0.87 -10.98 1.35
CA TRP A 262 -1.40 -10.68 0.04
C TRP A 262 -1.84 -11.96 -0.71
N ASN A 263 -0.94 -12.94 -0.81
CA ASN A 263 -1.22 -14.19 -1.50
C ASN A 263 -2.30 -15.01 -0.76
N SER A 264 -2.42 -14.91 0.57
CA SER A 264 -3.51 -15.57 1.32
C SER A 264 -4.89 -14.97 1.02
N ILE A 265 -4.98 -13.66 0.77
CA ILE A 265 -6.25 -13.03 0.38
C ILE A 265 -6.60 -13.41 -1.06
N VAL A 266 -5.63 -13.28 -1.97
CA VAL A 266 -5.84 -13.58 -3.40
C VAL A 266 -6.15 -15.07 -3.61
N SER A 267 -5.57 -15.98 -2.82
CA SER A 267 -5.80 -17.42 -2.96
C SER A 267 -7.25 -17.82 -2.75
N VAL A 268 -8.03 -17.11 -1.91
CA VAL A 268 -9.46 -17.40 -1.70
C VAL A 268 -10.25 -17.21 -2.99
N PHE A 269 -9.96 -16.16 -3.76
CA PHE A 269 -10.59 -15.89 -5.04
C PHE A 269 -10.08 -16.84 -6.13
N VAL A 270 -8.78 -17.12 -6.15
CA VAL A 270 -8.18 -18.07 -7.10
C VAL A 270 -8.78 -19.47 -6.89
N ALA A 271 -8.93 -19.93 -5.64
CA ALA A 271 -9.45 -21.24 -5.32
C ALA A 271 -10.87 -21.47 -5.89
N GLN A 272 -11.71 -20.43 -5.90
CA GLN A 272 -13.05 -20.49 -6.50
C GLN A 272 -13.00 -20.66 -8.02
N GLN A 273 -11.97 -20.17 -8.70
CA GLN A 273 -11.81 -20.25 -10.15
C GLN A 273 -11.12 -21.53 -10.63
N ILE A 274 -10.45 -22.28 -9.74
CA ILE A 274 -9.72 -23.52 -10.09
C ILE A 274 -10.60 -24.52 -10.85
N PRO A 275 -11.85 -24.83 -10.43
CA PRO A 275 -12.70 -25.78 -11.15
C PRO A 275 -13.01 -25.36 -12.59
N GLU A 276 -13.22 -24.06 -12.83
CA GLU A 276 -13.49 -23.51 -14.17
C GLU A 276 -12.24 -23.59 -15.06
N TRP A 277 -11.07 -23.26 -14.50
CA TRP A 277 -9.80 -23.34 -15.22
C TRP A 277 -9.43 -24.77 -15.60
N MET A 278 -9.71 -25.76 -14.73
CA MET A 278 -9.54 -27.17 -15.05
C MET A 278 -10.42 -27.62 -16.24
N GLN A 279 -11.54 -26.94 -16.47
CA GLN A 279 -12.42 -27.16 -17.62
C GLN A 279 -12.07 -26.27 -18.83
N PHE A 280 -10.96 -25.52 -18.78
CA PHE A 280 -10.56 -24.53 -19.78
C PHE A 280 -11.63 -23.44 -20.07
N LYS A 281 -12.44 -23.11 -19.06
CA LYS A 281 -13.37 -21.99 -19.12
C LYS A 281 -12.71 -20.77 -18.49
N PHE A 282 -12.69 -19.67 -19.23
CA PHE A 282 -12.16 -18.39 -18.76
C PHE A 282 -13.23 -17.32 -18.84
N GLY A 283 -13.52 -16.70 -17.70
CA GLY A 283 -14.47 -15.63 -17.53
C GLY A 283 -13.80 -14.27 -17.38
N PHE A 284 -14.62 -13.22 -17.32
CA PHE A 284 -14.17 -11.87 -17.01
C PHE A 284 -13.46 -11.79 -15.64
N MET A 285 -13.92 -12.58 -14.66
CA MET A 285 -13.31 -12.65 -13.33
C MET A 285 -11.84 -13.05 -13.36
N ASP A 286 -11.41 -13.86 -14.33
CA ASP A 286 -10.02 -14.31 -14.44
C ASP A 286 -9.11 -13.20 -14.96
N LEU A 287 -9.58 -12.46 -15.97
CA LEU A 287 -8.88 -11.28 -16.47
C LEU A 287 -8.74 -10.23 -15.36
N PHE A 288 -9.79 -10.07 -14.55
CA PHE A 288 -9.77 -9.18 -13.40
C PHE A 288 -8.79 -9.63 -12.31
N LEU A 289 -8.72 -10.93 -12.02
CA LEU A 289 -7.84 -11.48 -10.97
C LEU A 289 -6.37 -11.53 -11.39
N THR A 290 -6.10 -11.59 -12.69
CA THR A 290 -4.74 -11.65 -13.29
C THR A 290 -3.75 -10.63 -12.70
N PRO A 291 -4.01 -9.31 -12.67
CA PRO A 291 -3.07 -8.36 -12.08
C PRO A 291 -2.76 -8.62 -10.60
N PHE A 292 -3.73 -9.12 -9.81
CA PHE A 292 -3.52 -9.44 -8.40
C PHE A 292 -2.62 -10.66 -8.21
N ILE A 293 -2.79 -11.67 -9.07
CA ILE A 293 -1.92 -12.85 -9.12
C ILE A 293 -0.50 -12.45 -9.51
N LEU A 294 -0.34 -11.58 -10.50
CA LEU A 294 0.97 -11.09 -10.93
C LEU A 294 1.69 -10.30 -9.82
N VAL A 295 0.96 -9.48 -9.06
CA VAL A 295 1.49 -8.82 -7.85
C VAL A 295 1.92 -9.88 -6.83
N GLY A 296 1.11 -10.90 -6.61
CA GLY A 296 1.45 -12.02 -5.72
C GLY A 296 2.75 -12.72 -6.10
N ILE A 297 2.91 -13.11 -7.37
CA ILE A 297 4.14 -13.70 -7.91
C ILE A 297 5.32 -12.73 -7.77
N GLY A 298 5.11 -11.45 -8.12
CA GLY A 298 6.13 -10.41 -8.04
C GLY A 298 6.65 -10.21 -6.62
N THR A 299 5.79 -10.25 -5.60
CA THR A 299 6.21 -10.14 -4.19
C THR A 299 7.08 -11.31 -3.75
N ILE A 300 6.78 -12.53 -4.18
CA ILE A 300 7.58 -13.73 -3.88
C ILE A 300 8.95 -13.61 -4.55
N LEU A 301 8.99 -13.28 -5.83
CA LEU A 301 10.25 -13.09 -6.57
C LEU A 301 11.08 -11.94 -5.97
N GLY A 302 10.45 -10.83 -5.60
CA GLY A 302 11.10 -9.70 -4.95
C GLY A 302 11.66 -10.06 -3.57
N ALA A 303 10.91 -10.83 -2.77
CA ALA A 303 11.38 -11.33 -1.48
C ALA A 303 12.63 -12.22 -1.63
N LEU A 304 12.61 -13.15 -2.60
CA LEU A 304 13.77 -13.99 -2.92
C LEU A 304 14.96 -13.15 -3.37
N HIS A 305 14.74 -12.14 -4.21
CA HIS A 305 15.78 -11.23 -4.65
C HIS A 305 16.40 -10.46 -3.48
N GLN A 306 15.59 -9.89 -2.59
CA GLN A 306 16.09 -9.14 -1.43
C GLN A 306 16.76 -10.03 -0.39
N LEU A 307 16.31 -11.28 -0.26
CA LEU A 307 17.01 -12.28 0.54
C LEU A 307 18.40 -12.56 -0.02
N LEU A 308 18.52 -12.75 -1.35
CA LEU A 308 19.82 -12.88 -2.01
C LEU A 308 20.69 -11.62 -1.83
N ALA A 309 20.10 -10.44 -1.98
CA ALA A 309 20.79 -9.17 -1.78
C ALA A 309 21.25 -8.97 -0.33
N SER A 310 20.59 -9.57 0.66
CA SER A 310 21.00 -9.50 2.06
C SER A 310 22.33 -10.23 2.34
N PHE A 311 22.72 -11.15 1.48
CA PHE A 311 24.03 -11.81 1.55
C PHE A 311 25.14 -10.99 0.87
N ASN A 312 24.81 -9.90 0.17
CA ASN A 312 25.83 -9.02 -0.39
C ASN A 312 26.55 -8.25 0.74
N PRO A 313 27.87 -8.09 0.65
CA PRO A 313 28.64 -7.37 1.65
C PRO A 313 28.22 -5.89 1.69
N VAL A 314 27.85 -5.41 2.87
CA VAL A 314 27.46 -4.01 3.08
C VAL A 314 28.68 -3.21 3.54
N PRO A 315 29.11 -2.16 2.81
CA PRO A 315 30.20 -1.30 3.24
C PRO A 315 29.73 -0.38 4.36
N ILE A 316 30.50 -0.34 5.44
CA ILE A 316 30.39 0.62 6.53
C ILE A 316 31.59 1.55 6.38
N LEU A 317 31.34 2.83 6.09
CA LEU A 317 32.37 3.84 5.90
C LEU A 317 32.42 4.72 7.16
N THR A 318 33.59 4.86 7.76
CA THR A 318 33.81 5.72 8.92
C THR A 318 34.83 6.79 8.56
N LEU A 319 34.39 8.04 8.58
CA LEU A 319 35.24 9.20 8.35
C LEU A 319 35.73 9.74 9.70
N SER A 320 37.03 10.04 9.80
CA SER A 320 37.64 10.48 11.05
C SER A 320 37.15 11.85 11.56
N ARG A 321 36.63 12.69 10.67
CA ARG A 321 36.15 14.05 10.97
C ARG A 321 34.96 14.39 10.08
N GLN A 322 33.97 15.08 10.62
CA GLN A 322 32.78 15.53 9.90
C GLN A 322 33.06 16.67 8.92
N TRP A 323 33.98 17.56 9.29
CA TRP A 323 34.38 18.72 8.52
C TRP A 323 35.80 18.51 8.04
N ILE A 324 36.02 18.70 6.75
CA ILE A 324 37.35 18.61 6.13
C ILE A 324 37.75 20.03 5.71
N PRO A 325 38.51 20.77 6.54
CA PRO A 325 39.07 22.06 6.15
C PRO A 325 39.86 21.97 4.84
N LEU A 326 39.83 23.05 4.05
CA LEU A 326 40.62 23.16 2.82
C LEU A 326 42.11 22.95 3.11
N GLY A 327 42.73 21.99 2.41
CA GLY A 327 44.13 21.64 2.59
C GLY A 327 44.43 20.69 3.76
N SER A 328 43.42 20.25 4.51
CA SER A 328 43.59 19.24 5.58
C SER A 328 43.44 17.80 5.07
N ASP A 329 43.98 16.84 5.82
CA ASP A 329 43.79 15.42 5.60
C ASP A 329 42.67 14.84 6.47
N ALA A 330 41.93 13.87 5.91
CA ALA A 330 40.94 13.07 6.64
C ALA A 330 41.18 11.58 6.38
N LYS A 331 41.02 10.76 7.43
CA LYS A 331 41.15 9.30 7.33
C LYS A 331 39.78 8.68 7.09
N LEU A 332 39.65 7.94 5.99
CA LEU A 332 38.50 7.12 5.68
C LEU A 332 38.83 5.66 6.02
N SER A 333 38.12 5.11 7.00
CA SER A 333 38.15 3.69 7.33
C SER A 333 36.93 3.00 6.74
N TRP A 334 37.06 1.76 6.29
CA TRP A 334 35.93 0.98 5.81
C TRP A 334 35.95 -0.43 6.41
N GLN A 335 34.76 -0.96 6.68
CA GLN A 335 34.55 -2.34 7.10
C GLN A 335 33.42 -2.93 6.29
N PHE A 336 33.51 -4.21 5.93
CA PHE A 336 32.42 -4.92 5.27
C PHE A 336 31.73 -5.83 6.27
N ARG A 337 30.42 -5.67 6.41
CA ARG A 337 29.58 -6.65 7.12
C ARG A 337 29.16 -7.72 6.11
N GLY A 338 29.53 -8.98 6.34
CA GLY A 338 29.20 -10.11 5.45
C GLY A 338 30.43 -10.87 4.92
N SER A 339 30.28 -11.57 3.77
CA SER A 339 31.37 -12.33 3.16
C SER A 339 32.19 -11.46 2.18
N PRO A 340 33.41 -11.03 2.52
CA PRO A 340 34.23 -10.17 1.64
C PRO A 340 34.78 -10.90 0.41
N ARG A 341 34.59 -12.22 0.30
CA ARG A 341 35.14 -13.05 -0.79
C ARG A 341 34.57 -12.73 -2.18
N SER A 342 33.42 -12.04 -2.26
CA SER A 342 32.80 -11.67 -3.54
C SER A 342 33.26 -10.32 -4.11
N ILE A 343 33.98 -9.51 -3.32
CA ILE A 343 34.37 -8.14 -3.71
C ILE A 343 35.61 -8.22 -4.62
N ARG A 344 35.45 -7.81 -5.89
CA ARG A 344 36.55 -7.77 -6.88
C ARG A 344 37.21 -6.40 -7.01
N THR A 345 36.44 -5.34 -6.85
CA THR A 345 36.88 -3.95 -7.03
C THR A 345 36.14 -3.06 -6.05
N LEU A 346 36.86 -2.23 -5.30
CA LEU A 346 36.28 -1.15 -4.48
C LEU A 346 36.58 0.18 -5.16
N LYS A 347 35.54 0.92 -5.57
CA LYS A 347 35.65 2.27 -6.11
C LYS A 347 35.02 3.23 -5.10
N ILE A 348 35.82 4.13 -4.55
CA ILE A 348 35.37 5.21 -3.67
C ILE A 348 35.37 6.48 -4.50
N THR A 349 34.22 7.15 -4.61
CA THR A 349 34.08 8.43 -5.33
C THR A 349 33.67 9.49 -4.32
N LEU A 350 34.41 10.59 -4.26
CA LEU A 350 34.06 11.74 -3.45
C LEU A 350 33.29 12.73 -4.34
N GLU A 351 32.04 13.02 -3.96
CA GLU A 351 31.19 13.98 -4.64
C GLU A 351 30.94 15.18 -3.71
N GLY A 352 31.33 16.38 -4.13
CA GLY A 352 30.99 17.62 -3.45
C GLY A 352 29.76 18.24 -4.10
N ARG A 353 28.69 18.46 -3.34
CA ARG A 353 27.44 19.06 -3.82
C ARG A 353 27.28 20.45 -3.21
N GLU A 354 27.25 21.48 -4.05
CA GLU A 354 26.87 22.84 -3.66
C GLU A 354 25.38 23.01 -3.97
N GLU A 355 24.54 23.17 -2.93
CA GLU A 355 23.12 23.45 -3.08
C GLU A 355 22.86 24.93 -2.81
N ALA A 356 22.45 25.67 -3.85
CA ALA A 356 21.92 27.02 -3.68
C ALA A 356 20.51 26.90 -3.09
N ARG A 357 20.33 27.43 -1.88
CA ARG A 357 19.07 27.39 -1.13
C ARG A 357 18.21 28.62 -1.39
#